data_AF-A0A7X7AWN7-F1
#
_entry.id   AF-A0A7X7AWN7-F1
#
_cell.length_a   1.000
_cell.length_b   1.000
_cell.length_c   1.000
_cell.angle_alpha   90.00
_cell.angle_beta   90.00
_cell.angle_gamma   90.00
#
_symmetry.space_group_name_H-M   'P 1'
#
loop_
_entity.id
_entity.type
_entity.pdbx_description
1 polymer ?
#
loop_
_entity_poly.entity_id
_entity_poly.type
_entity_poly.pdbx_seq_one_letter_code
_entity_poly.pdbx_strand_id
1 'polypeptide(L)'
;MKVIDLSQSIYTEMEVYPNDPPVKIDIVHSYETDHWQLRSLQMGSHTGSHVDAFSHMHKNMANLDQIPLERFFGMAQLVKLDQEWPKDIGLFFVETIDIDYLDKIISFNPGFVGGNISDSLEKELLKREIITYTGLVNLDLLPVLESFMFYGLPLKIKEGDGSPVRAIAII
;
A
#
# COMPACT_ATOMS: atom_id res chain seq x y z
N MET A 1 -11.89 9.40 -18.36
CA MET A 1 -11.14 8.50 -17.49
C MET A 1 -9.80 9.15 -17.18
N LYS A 2 -9.63 9.61 -15.95
CA LYS A 2 -8.39 10.21 -15.46
C LYS A 2 -7.73 9.20 -14.51
N VAL A 3 -6.42 9.02 -14.65
CA VAL A 3 -5.64 8.16 -13.76
C VAL A 3 -4.83 9.04 -12.82
N ILE A 4 -4.91 8.77 -11.53
CA ILE A 4 -4.11 9.42 -10.50
C ILE A 4 -3.07 8.41 -10.02
N ASP A 5 -1.80 8.81 -10.08
CA ASP A 5 -0.69 8.02 -9.53
C ASP A 5 -0.58 8.29 -8.03
N LEU A 6 -0.71 7.24 -7.24
CA LEU A 6 -0.65 7.29 -5.77
C LEU A 6 0.70 6.79 -5.24
N SER A 7 1.68 6.59 -6.12
CA SER A 7 2.94 5.94 -5.78
C SER A 7 4.10 6.92 -5.59
N GLN A 8 4.91 6.68 -4.58
CA GLN A 8 6.20 7.33 -4.42
C GLN A 8 7.20 6.87 -5.49
N SER A 9 8.14 7.75 -5.85
CA SER A 9 9.32 7.33 -6.60
C SER A 9 10.27 6.55 -5.68
N ILE A 10 10.82 5.44 -6.17
CA ILE A 10 11.85 4.67 -5.46
C ILE A 10 13.23 5.11 -5.95
N TYR A 11 14.09 5.53 -5.02
CA TYR A 11 15.44 6.01 -5.32
C TYR A 11 16.43 5.68 -4.19
N THR A 12 17.72 5.65 -4.53
CA THR A 12 18.81 5.35 -3.57
C THR A 12 18.80 6.34 -2.39
N GLU A 13 18.91 5.83 -1.17
CA GLU A 13 18.88 6.60 0.09
C GLU A 13 17.58 7.40 0.32
N MET A 14 16.46 6.97 -0.27
CA MET A 14 15.14 7.48 0.14
C MET A 14 14.85 7.16 1.62
N GLU A 15 13.93 7.92 2.21
CA GLU A 15 13.47 7.66 3.57
C GLU A 15 12.80 6.27 3.66
N VAL A 16 13.15 5.52 4.71
CA VAL A 16 12.60 4.21 5.04
C VAL A 16 12.24 4.17 6.52
N TYR A 17 11.45 3.18 6.93
CA TYR A 17 11.12 3.01 8.35
C TYR A 17 12.40 2.85 9.19
N PRO A 18 12.45 3.41 10.42
CA PRO A 18 13.67 3.31 11.24
C PRO A 18 14.17 1.88 11.42
N ASN A 19 15.44 1.67 11.07
CA ASN A 19 16.16 0.39 11.08
C ASN A 19 15.85 -0.59 9.93
N ASP A 20 15.02 -0.21 8.96
CA ASP A 20 14.84 -1.00 7.75
C ASP A 20 16.05 -0.91 6.81
N PRO A 21 16.22 -1.89 5.90
CA PRO A 21 17.28 -1.84 4.90
C PRO A 21 17.16 -0.58 4.01
N PRO A 22 18.26 0.15 3.77
CA PRO A 22 18.23 1.29 2.86
C PRO A 22 17.99 0.83 1.42
N VAL A 23 17.38 1.70 0.63
CA VAL A 23 17.23 1.49 -0.82
C VAL A 23 18.55 1.80 -1.51
N LYS A 24 19.03 0.87 -2.34
CA LYS A 24 20.20 1.05 -3.22
C LYS A 24 19.88 0.63 -4.63
N ILE A 25 20.16 1.53 -5.58
CA ILE A 25 19.98 1.31 -7.01
C ILE A 25 21.29 1.61 -7.73
N ASP A 26 22.04 0.55 -8.05
CA ASP A 26 23.37 0.63 -8.65
C ASP A 26 23.33 0.26 -10.14
N ILE A 27 24.11 0.95 -10.98
CA ILE A 27 24.28 0.56 -12.39
C ILE A 27 25.21 -0.65 -12.46
N VAL A 28 24.74 -1.75 -13.05
CA VAL A 28 25.51 -2.99 -13.24
C VAL A 28 26.05 -3.10 -14.67
N HIS A 29 25.25 -2.67 -15.66
CA HIS A 29 25.65 -2.57 -17.06
C HIS A 29 25.37 -1.16 -17.57
N SER A 30 26.26 -0.64 -18.42
CA SER A 30 26.17 0.72 -18.97
C SER A 30 26.09 0.70 -20.50
N TYR A 31 25.52 1.74 -21.10
CA TYR A 31 25.44 1.83 -22.55
C TYR A 31 26.81 1.95 -23.20
N GLU A 32 27.75 2.62 -22.52
CA GLU A 32 29.11 2.86 -22.97
C GLU A 32 29.92 1.57 -23.10
N THR A 33 29.70 0.62 -22.18
CA THR A 33 30.45 -0.64 -22.11
C THR A 33 29.69 -1.84 -22.66
N ASP A 34 28.39 -1.92 -22.42
CA ASP A 34 27.58 -3.12 -22.66
C ASP A 34 26.55 -2.93 -23.77
N HIS A 35 26.31 -1.69 -24.23
CA HIS A 35 25.26 -1.30 -25.19
C HIS A 35 23.82 -1.45 -24.68
N TRP A 36 23.65 -1.71 -23.39
CA TRP A 36 22.36 -1.69 -22.68
C TRP A 36 22.60 -1.30 -21.21
N GLN A 37 21.54 -0.86 -20.54
CA GLN A 37 21.62 -0.47 -19.13
C GLN A 37 20.85 -1.45 -18.24
N LEU A 38 21.49 -1.86 -17.15
CA LEU A 38 20.87 -2.64 -16.07
C LEU A 38 21.17 -1.97 -14.74
N ARG A 39 20.19 -2.00 -13.84
CA ARG A 39 20.39 -1.60 -12.45
C ARG A 39 20.13 -2.78 -11.52
N SER A 40 20.96 -2.95 -10.50
CA SER A 40 20.66 -3.78 -9.34
C SER A 40 19.80 -2.98 -8.38
N LEU A 41 18.76 -3.60 -7.83
CA LEU A 41 17.85 -2.98 -6.87
C LEU A 41 17.94 -3.77 -5.56
N GLN A 42 18.29 -3.09 -4.48
CA GLN A 42 18.22 -3.59 -3.11
C GLN A 42 17.26 -2.70 -2.33
N MET A 43 16.25 -3.29 -1.68
CA MET A 43 15.24 -2.58 -0.89
C MET A 43 14.53 -3.56 0.05
N GLY A 44 13.87 -3.05 1.10
CA GLY A 44 12.94 -3.82 1.91
C GLY A 44 11.60 -4.07 1.19
N SER A 45 10.82 -5.06 1.62
CA SER A 45 9.46 -5.33 1.10
C SER A 45 8.49 -4.17 1.34
N HIS A 46 8.75 -3.38 2.37
CA HIS A 46 7.93 -2.26 2.84
C HIS A 46 8.46 -0.89 2.37
N THR A 47 9.00 -0.85 1.15
CA THR A 47 9.64 0.35 0.59
C THR A 47 8.66 1.22 -0.18
N GLY A 48 8.61 2.52 0.17
CA GLY A 48 7.81 3.51 -0.55
C GLY A 48 6.31 3.23 -0.41
N SER A 49 5.57 3.35 -1.51
CA SER A 49 4.17 2.92 -1.54
C SER A 49 4.10 1.41 -1.62
N HIS A 50 3.53 0.78 -0.60
CA HIS A 50 3.53 -0.68 -0.49
C HIS A 50 2.21 -1.22 0.05
N VAL A 51 2.09 -2.54 -0.02
CA VAL A 51 0.99 -3.32 0.53
C VAL A 51 1.53 -4.37 1.48
N ASP A 52 0.79 -4.59 2.57
CA ASP A 52 1.17 -5.48 3.65
C ASP A 52 0.37 -6.78 3.60
N ALA A 53 1.07 -7.91 3.76
CA ALA A 53 0.43 -9.19 3.96
C ALA A 53 -0.02 -9.36 5.41
N PHE A 54 -0.95 -10.27 5.65
CA PHE A 54 -1.40 -10.58 7.01
C PHE A 54 -0.26 -11.16 7.86
N SER A 55 0.68 -11.85 7.22
CA SER A 55 1.88 -12.40 7.86
C SER A 55 2.86 -11.36 8.40
N HIS A 56 2.81 -10.12 7.91
CA HIS A 56 3.73 -9.04 8.29
C HIS A 56 3.81 -8.84 9.80
N MET A 57 2.64 -8.78 10.45
CA MET A 57 2.54 -8.56 11.90
C MET A 57 1.96 -9.75 12.68
N HIS A 58 1.57 -10.84 12.00
CA HIS A 58 0.96 -12.02 12.61
C HIS A 58 1.53 -13.32 12.07
N LYS A 59 2.12 -14.12 12.97
CA LYS A 59 2.66 -15.43 12.61
C LYS A 59 1.56 -16.36 12.08
N ASN A 60 1.92 -17.16 11.08
CA ASN A 60 1.06 -18.19 10.46
C ASN A 60 -0.18 -17.65 9.73
N MET A 61 -0.21 -16.35 9.41
CA MET A 61 -1.21 -15.80 8.49
C MET A 61 -0.68 -15.78 7.04
N ALA A 62 -1.55 -15.48 6.09
CA ALA A 62 -1.22 -15.58 4.67
C ALA A 62 -0.16 -14.54 4.24
N ASN A 63 0.80 -15.00 3.43
CA ASN A 63 1.73 -14.16 2.68
C ASN A 63 1.06 -13.63 1.40
N LEU A 64 1.67 -12.64 0.74
CA LEU A 64 1.14 -12.05 -0.50
C LEU A 64 0.85 -13.07 -1.61
N ASP A 65 1.72 -14.07 -1.76
CA ASP A 65 1.58 -15.12 -2.80
C ASP A 65 0.44 -16.12 -2.53
N GLN A 66 -0.22 -16.02 -1.37
CA GLN A 66 -1.36 -16.84 -0.96
C GLN A 66 -2.68 -16.06 -0.98
N ILE A 67 -2.65 -14.72 -1.05
CA ILE A 67 -3.83 -13.87 -1.06
C ILE A 67 -4.36 -13.75 -2.52
N PRO A 68 -5.67 -13.96 -2.76
CA PRO A 68 -6.25 -13.82 -4.11
C PRO A 68 -6.05 -12.41 -4.69
N LEU A 69 -5.76 -12.32 -5.99
CA LEU A 69 -5.42 -11.04 -6.63
C LEU A 69 -6.55 -10.01 -6.60
N GLU A 70 -7.80 -10.49 -6.59
CA GLU A 70 -9.02 -9.68 -6.53
C GLU A 70 -9.14 -8.87 -5.23
N ARG A 71 -8.31 -9.17 -4.22
CA ARG A 71 -8.27 -8.42 -2.97
C ARG A 71 -7.39 -7.16 -3.04
N PHE A 72 -6.55 -7.03 -4.06
CA PHE A 72 -5.61 -5.90 -4.20
C PHE A 72 -6.12 -4.77 -5.10
N PHE A 73 -7.37 -4.84 -5.53
CA PHE A 73 -8.02 -3.79 -6.30
C PHE A 73 -9.52 -3.82 -6.03
N GLY A 74 -10.20 -2.71 -6.31
CA GLY A 74 -11.63 -2.62 -6.10
C GLY A 74 -12.12 -1.19 -5.99
N MET A 75 -13.43 -1.04 -5.83
CA MET A 75 -14.01 0.25 -5.49
C MET A 75 -13.44 0.73 -4.16
N ALA A 76 -13.20 2.02 -4.06
CA ALA A 76 -12.73 2.67 -2.84
C ALA A 76 -13.22 4.11 -2.78
N GLN A 77 -13.11 4.73 -1.61
CA GLN A 77 -13.42 6.14 -1.41
C GLN A 77 -12.41 6.79 -0.48
N LEU A 78 -12.06 8.04 -0.80
CA LEU A 78 -11.38 8.91 0.15
C LEU A 78 -12.42 9.50 1.11
N VAL A 79 -12.27 9.17 2.40
CA VAL A 79 -13.25 9.53 3.44
C VAL A 79 -12.67 10.55 4.42
N LYS A 80 -13.56 11.40 4.94
CA LYS A 80 -13.30 12.24 6.12
C LYS A 80 -13.73 11.52 7.40
N LEU A 81 -13.18 11.93 8.53
CA LEU A 81 -13.43 11.27 9.82
C LEU A 81 -14.85 11.55 10.37
N ASP A 82 -15.38 12.73 10.09
CA ASP A 82 -16.62 13.31 10.64
C ASP A 82 -17.90 12.96 9.86
N GLN A 83 -17.85 11.93 9.04
CA GLN A 83 -18.97 11.51 8.19
C GLN A 83 -19.24 10.01 8.25
N GLU A 84 -20.33 9.62 7.59
CA GLU A 84 -20.63 8.23 7.28
C GLU A 84 -19.68 7.71 6.19
N TRP A 85 -19.27 6.46 6.32
CA TRP A 85 -18.36 5.80 5.38
C TRP A 85 -19.11 4.80 4.51
N PRO A 86 -18.62 4.51 3.30
CA PRO A 86 -19.24 3.51 2.45
C PRO A 86 -18.93 2.11 2.97
N LYS A 87 -19.90 1.19 2.80
CA LYS A 87 -19.74 -0.22 3.15
C LYS A 87 -19.14 -1.02 2.00
N ASP A 88 -18.42 -2.09 2.34
CA ASP A 88 -17.96 -3.14 1.42
C ASP A 88 -17.02 -2.65 0.30
N ILE A 89 -16.38 -1.48 0.48
CA ILE A 89 -15.38 -0.91 -0.44
C ILE A 89 -14.14 -0.48 0.32
N GLY A 90 -13.04 -0.21 -0.39
CA GLY A 90 -11.80 0.28 0.21
C GLY A 90 -11.95 1.68 0.84
N LEU A 91 -11.25 1.91 1.95
CA LEU A 91 -11.26 3.20 2.63
C LEU A 91 -9.88 3.84 2.60
N PHE A 92 -9.80 5.09 2.14
CA PHE A 92 -8.58 5.88 2.16
C PHE A 92 -8.70 7.09 3.06
N PHE A 93 -7.61 7.39 3.78
CA PHE A 93 -7.53 8.47 4.76
C PHE A 93 -6.33 9.38 4.46
N VAL A 94 -6.57 10.70 4.41
CA VAL A 94 -5.50 11.71 4.37
C VAL A 94 -5.03 12.01 5.80
N GLU A 95 -5.95 12.15 6.74
CA GLU A 95 -5.61 12.31 8.14
C GLU A 95 -5.06 11.02 8.73
N THR A 96 -4.11 11.14 9.67
CA THR A 96 -3.64 9.99 10.45
C THR A 96 -4.78 9.45 11.31
N ILE A 97 -5.04 8.15 11.18
CA ILE A 97 -5.98 7.40 12.01
C ILE A 97 -5.23 6.39 12.89
N ASP A 98 -5.74 6.21 14.10
CA ASP A 98 -5.18 5.30 15.09
C ASP A 98 -6.18 4.22 15.50
N ILE A 99 -5.79 3.45 16.51
CA ILE A 99 -6.54 2.30 17.00
C ILE A 99 -7.98 2.63 17.42
N ASP A 100 -8.28 3.88 17.78
CA ASP A 100 -9.61 4.29 18.22
C ASP A 100 -10.65 4.18 17.09
N TYR A 101 -10.21 4.17 15.83
CA TYR A 101 -11.07 3.99 14.66
C TYR A 101 -11.32 2.52 14.29
N LEU A 102 -10.67 1.55 14.95
CA LEU A 102 -10.74 0.12 14.59
C LEU A 102 -12.18 -0.39 14.49
N ASP A 103 -12.97 -0.21 15.56
CA ASP A 103 -14.35 -0.70 15.61
C ASP A 103 -15.23 -0.03 14.55
N LYS A 104 -15.00 1.26 14.30
CA LYS A 104 -15.69 1.99 13.22
C LYS A 104 -15.35 1.36 11.88
N ILE A 105 -14.06 1.19 11.54
CA ILE A 105 -13.60 0.62 10.27
C ILE A 105 -14.21 -0.76 10.03
N ILE A 106 -14.15 -1.66 11.02
CA ILE A 106 -14.68 -3.02 10.90
C ILE A 106 -16.19 -3.00 10.62
N SER A 107 -16.94 -2.07 11.21
CA SER A 107 -18.38 -1.96 10.98
C SER A 107 -18.78 -1.65 9.53
N PHE A 108 -17.84 -1.13 8.72
CA PHE A 108 -18.02 -0.86 7.29
C PHE A 108 -17.47 -1.96 6.37
N ASN A 109 -16.83 -3.00 6.92
CA ASN A 109 -16.35 -4.18 6.18
C ASN A 109 -15.52 -3.85 4.92
N PRO A 110 -14.44 -3.03 5.02
CA PRO A 110 -13.65 -2.69 3.85
C PRO A 110 -12.80 -3.87 3.36
N GLY A 111 -12.62 -3.98 2.04
CA GLY A 111 -11.71 -4.98 1.47
C GLY A 111 -10.23 -4.68 1.76
N PHE A 112 -9.90 -3.39 1.86
CA PHE A 112 -8.59 -2.85 2.18
C PHE A 112 -8.70 -1.43 2.75
N VAL A 113 -7.68 -0.99 3.48
CA VAL A 113 -7.56 0.37 4.03
C VAL A 113 -6.22 0.95 3.60
N GLY A 114 -6.19 2.23 3.23
CA GLY A 114 -4.93 2.86 2.86
C GLY A 114 -4.82 4.31 3.31
N GLY A 115 -3.58 4.80 3.31
CA GLY A 115 -3.25 6.16 3.73
C GLY A 115 -2.48 6.18 5.04
N ASN A 116 -2.73 7.20 5.87
CA ASN A 116 -1.97 7.42 7.10
C ASN A 116 -2.57 6.62 8.26
N ILE A 117 -2.02 5.44 8.53
CA ILE A 117 -2.49 4.48 9.53
C ILE A 117 -1.39 4.29 10.58
N SER A 118 -1.73 4.26 11.87
CA SER A 118 -0.75 3.92 12.91
C SER A 118 -0.40 2.43 12.92
N ASP A 119 0.83 2.08 13.30
CA ASP A 119 1.30 0.69 13.41
C ASP A 119 0.38 -0.17 14.30
N SER A 120 -0.19 0.43 15.35
CA SER A 120 -1.13 -0.23 16.26
C SER A 120 -2.45 -0.60 15.57
N LEU A 121 -2.98 0.30 14.74
CA LEU A 121 -4.20 0.07 13.98
C LEU A 121 -3.96 -0.93 12.86
N GLU A 122 -2.90 -0.74 12.08
CA GLU A 122 -2.49 -1.65 11.00
C GLU A 122 -2.38 -3.09 11.49
N LYS A 123 -1.71 -3.30 12.62
CA LYS A 123 -1.63 -4.61 13.25
C LYS A 123 -3.00 -5.24 13.45
N GLU A 124 -3.97 -4.51 14.00
CA GLU A 124 -5.29 -5.09 14.27
C GLU A 124 -6.15 -5.26 13.01
N LEU A 125 -5.92 -4.46 11.95
CA LEU A 125 -6.53 -4.63 10.63
C LEU A 125 -6.02 -5.90 9.94
N LEU A 126 -4.69 -6.09 9.88
CA LEU A 126 -4.07 -7.27 9.27
C LEU A 126 -4.50 -8.57 9.97
N LYS A 127 -4.66 -8.54 11.30
CA LYS A 127 -5.17 -9.67 12.09
C LYS A 127 -6.57 -10.13 11.66
N ARG A 128 -7.37 -9.19 11.15
CA ARG A 128 -8.74 -9.41 10.67
C ARG A 128 -8.80 -9.60 9.17
N GLU A 129 -7.64 -9.89 8.56
CA GLU A 129 -7.49 -10.07 7.12
C GLU A 129 -7.93 -8.85 6.32
N ILE A 130 -7.78 -7.63 6.84
CA ILE A 130 -7.99 -6.39 6.08
C ILE A 130 -6.62 -5.94 5.57
N ILE A 131 -6.47 -5.84 4.24
CA ILE A 131 -5.19 -5.44 3.61
C ILE A 131 -4.93 -3.96 3.89
N THR A 132 -3.67 -3.61 4.19
CA THR A 132 -3.24 -2.23 4.38
C THR A 132 -2.34 -1.75 3.24
N TYR A 133 -2.45 -0.46 2.92
CA TYR A 133 -1.57 0.24 2.00
C TYR A 133 -1.01 1.49 2.67
N THR A 134 0.31 1.57 2.77
CA THR A 134 0.98 2.71 3.41
C THR A 134 1.92 3.40 2.43
N GLY A 135 2.41 4.59 2.80
CA GLY A 135 3.32 5.38 1.97
C GLY A 135 2.70 5.85 0.66
N LEU A 136 1.38 6.00 0.58
CA LEU A 136 0.70 6.57 -0.60
C LEU A 136 0.85 8.08 -0.66
N VAL A 137 0.93 8.62 -1.87
CA VAL A 137 0.99 10.07 -2.13
C VAL A 137 -0.19 10.53 -2.98
N ASN A 138 -0.37 11.84 -3.12
CA ASN A 138 -1.41 12.46 -3.96
C ASN A 138 -2.85 12.07 -3.60
N LEU A 139 -3.08 11.60 -2.36
CA LEU A 139 -4.42 11.25 -1.89
C LEU A 139 -5.37 12.46 -1.92
N ASP A 140 -4.83 13.68 -1.74
CA ASP A 140 -5.55 14.95 -1.85
C ASP A 140 -6.08 15.26 -3.27
N LEU A 141 -5.59 14.56 -4.31
CA LEU A 141 -6.08 14.69 -5.67
C LEU A 141 -7.30 13.81 -5.96
N LEU A 142 -7.63 12.87 -5.06
CA LEU A 142 -8.77 11.96 -5.20
C LEU A 142 -10.09 12.73 -4.96
N PRO A 143 -11.17 12.36 -5.64
CA PRO A 143 -12.47 12.97 -5.41
C PRO A 143 -12.96 12.57 -4.02
N VAL A 144 -13.17 13.57 -3.17
CA VAL A 144 -13.69 13.35 -1.82
C VAL A 144 -15.15 12.92 -1.93
N LEU A 145 -15.51 11.83 -1.25
CA LEU A 145 -16.90 11.33 -1.16
C LEU A 145 -17.48 10.76 -2.45
N GLU A 146 -16.65 10.56 -3.45
CA GLU A 146 -17.00 9.82 -4.65
C GLU A 146 -16.18 8.53 -4.69
N SER A 147 -16.81 7.47 -5.16
CA SER A 147 -16.12 6.18 -5.27
C SER A 147 -15.28 6.15 -6.54
N PHE A 148 -14.08 5.60 -6.43
CA PHE A 148 -13.15 5.40 -7.54
C PHE A 148 -12.67 3.96 -7.58
N MET A 149 -12.13 3.52 -8.72
CA MET A 149 -11.49 2.21 -8.82
C MET A 149 -10.02 2.33 -8.42
N PHE A 150 -9.61 1.59 -7.39
CA PHE A 150 -8.24 1.51 -6.92
C PHE A 150 -7.57 0.24 -7.43
N TYR A 151 -6.28 0.34 -7.78
CA TYR A 151 -5.42 -0.81 -8.09
C TYR A 151 -4.10 -0.68 -7.32
N GLY A 152 -3.77 -1.70 -6.51
CA GLY A 152 -2.55 -1.78 -5.70
C GLY A 152 -1.92 -3.17 -5.73
N LEU A 153 -1.81 -3.78 -6.92
CA LEU A 153 -1.33 -5.16 -7.03
C LEU A 153 0.15 -5.28 -6.58
N PRO A 154 0.49 -6.25 -5.71
CA PRO A 154 1.87 -6.50 -5.30
C PRO A 154 2.68 -7.20 -6.39
N LEU A 155 4.01 -7.12 -6.25
CA LEU A 155 4.89 -8.11 -6.86
C LEU A 155 4.60 -9.48 -6.23
N LYS A 156 4.68 -10.54 -7.05
CA LYS A 156 4.49 -11.92 -6.57
C LYS A 156 5.76 -12.44 -5.88
N ILE A 157 6.15 -11.79 -4.77
CA ILE A 157 7.26 -12.19 -3.93
C ILE A 157 6.86 -13.46 -3.19
N LYS A 158 7.61 -14.55 -3.41
CA LYS A 158 7.35 -15.82 -2.74
C LYS A 158 7.55 -15.65 -1.24
N GLU A 159 6.58 -16.08 -0.44
CA GLU A 159 6.57 -15.91 1.03
C GLU A 159 6.72 -14.43 1.46
N GLY A 160 6.32 -13.48 0.60
CA GLY A 160 6.44 -12.05 0.85
C GLY A 160 5.48 -11.58 1.94
N ASP A 161 6.03 -10.86 2.92
CA ASP A 161 5.30 -10.20 4.00
C ASP A 161 4.79 -8.80 3.60
N GLY A 162 5.37 -8.23 2.55
CA GLY A 162 4.93 -6.99 1.91
C GLY A 162 5.52 -6.85 0.52
N SER A 163 5.08 -5.83 -0.22
CA SER A 163 5.63 -5.51 -1.53
C SER A 163 5.42 -4.04 -1.86
N PRO A 164 6.40 -3.36 -2.48
CA PRO A 164 6.13 -2.10 -3.17
C PRO A 164 5.07 -2.31 -4.24
N VAL A 165 4.26 -1.28 -4.48
CA VAL A 165 3.17 -1.30 -5.47
C VAL A 165 3.25 -0.09 -6.39
N ARG A 166 2.73 -0.24 -7.61
CA ARG A 166 2.33 0.91 -8.43
C ARG A 166 0.85 1.17 -8.20
N ALA A 167 0.55 1.83 -7.09
CA ALA A 167 -0.79 2.22 -6.69
C ALA A 167 -1.35 3.30 -7.62
N ILE A 168 -2.55 3.07 -8.16
CA ILE A 168 -3.28 4.04 -8.99
C ILE A 168 -4.76 4.10 -8.59
N ALA A 169 -5.37 5.25 -8.88
CA ALA A 169 -6.82 5.43 -8.86
C ALA A 169 -7.32 5.83 -10.25
N ILE A 170 -8.45 5.25 -10.66
CA ILE A 170 -9.17 5.60 -11.89
C ILE A 170 -10.46 6.32 -11.52
N ILE A 171 -10.59 7.56 -12.00
CA ILE A 171 -11.73 8.46 -11.78
C ILE A 171 -12.38 8.90 -13.10
#